data_AF-A0A9D7LM20-F1
#
_entry.id   AF-A0A9D7LM20-F1
#
_cell.length_a   1.000
_cell.length_b   1.000
_cell.length_c   1.000
_cell.angle_alpha   90.00
_cell.angle_beta   90.00
_cell.angle_gamma   90.00
#
_symmetry.space_group_name_H-M   'P 1'
#
loop_
_entity.id
_entity.type
_entity.pdbx_description
1 polymer ?
#
loop_
_entity_poly.entity_id
_entity_poly.type
_entity_poly.pdbx_seq_one_letter_code
_entity_poly.pdbx_strand_id
1 'polypeptide(L)'
;MLSTAIVGGAGPAAAEDTRQLVKLPAPAQEALREEMLGNLVAINEVLSLMAEGKVKEAGAVAEAKLGMSAMGKHRAKPFDARPGPHMPPAMHGIGMDGHKAVSEFARVAATGDRDQALALLPNLTAACVACHYSYRTR
;
A
#
# COMPACT_ATOMS: atom_id res chain seq x y z
N MET A 1 -17.34 -48.63 34.54
CA MET A 1 -16.82 -48.09 33.27
C MET A 1 -16.58 -46.60 33.47
N LEU A 2 -15.34 -46.21 33.78
CA LEU A 2 -14.97 -44.80 33.97
C LEU A 2 -14.76 -44.17 32.59
N SER A 3 -15.70 -43.34 32.14
CA SER A 3 -15.53 -42.50 30.96
C SER A 3 -14.73 -41.25 31.35
N THR A 4 -13.45 -41.25 31.03
CA THR A 4 -12.61 -40.04 31.08
C THR A 4 -12.99 -39.16 29.90
N ALA A 5 -13.73 -38.08 30.16
CA ALA A 5 -14.01 -37.05 29.17
C ALA A 5 -12.71 -36.25 28.91
N ILE A 6 -12.26 -36.28 27.66
CA ILE A 6 -11.14 -35.48 27.18
C ILE A 6 -11.68 -34.06 27.01
N VAL A 7 -11.28 -33.14 27.89
CA VAL A 7 -11.51 -31.71 27.68
C VAL A 7 -10.65 -31.28 26.50
N GLY A 8 -11.28 -31.03 25.35
CA GLY A 8 -10.64 -30.40 24.21
C GLY A 8 -10.18 -29.01 24.61
N GLY A 9 -8.86 -28.81 24.66
CA GLY A 9 -8.28 -27.49 24.91
C GLY A 9 -8.73 -26.51 23.83
N ALA A 10 -9.43 -25.45 24.24
CA ALA A 10 -9.65 -24.30 23.39
C ALA A 10 -8.26 -23.72 23.06
N GLY A 11 -7.87 -23.79 21.79
CA GLY A 11 -6.77 -22.97 21.29
C GLY A 11 -7.05 -21.50 21.57
N PRO A 12 -6.02 -20.64 21.61
CA PRO A 12 -6.25 -19.21 21.81
C PRO A 12 -7.24 -18.71 20.76
N ALA A 13 -8.32 -18.09 21.22
CA ALA A 13 -9.24 -17.39 20.33
C ALA A 13 -8.41 -16.39 19.53
N ALA A 14 -8.43 -16.50 18.20
CA ALA A 14 -7.82 -15.49 17.35
C ALA A 14 -8.47 -14.14 17.72
N ALA A 15 -7.65 -13.17 18.13
CA ALA A 15 -8.14 -11.85 18.48
C ALA A 15 -8.96 -11.30 17.29
N GLU A 16 -10.15 -10.77 17.58
CA GLU A 16 -11.01 -10.20 16.55
C GLU A 16 -10.28 -9.07 15.81
N ASP A 17 -10.33 -9.10 14.48
CA ASP A 17 -9.75 -8.04 13.66
C ASP A 17 -10.64 -6.78 13.74
N THR A 18 -10.19 -5.82 14.53
CA THR A 18 -10.91 -4.57 14.83
C THR A 18 -10.84 -3.54 13.71
N ARG A 19 -10.12 -3.80 12.62
CA ARG A 19 -10.02 -2.90 11.47
C ARG A 19 -11.36 -2.75 10.77
N GLN A 20 -11.61 -1.57 10.21
CA GLN A 20 -12.83 -1.31 9.47
C GLN A 20 -12.87 -2.15 8.19
N LEU A 21 -13.91 -2.98 8.05
CA LEU A 21 -14.19 -3.69 6.81
C LEU A 21 -14.76 -2.74 5.76
N VAL A 22 -14.02 -2.53 4.68
CA VAL A 22 -14.45 -1.76 3.51
C VAL A 22 -14.99 -2.73 2.46
N LYS A 23 -16.30 -2.71 2.25
CA LYS A 23 -16.99 -3.56 1.27
C LYS A 23 -16.84 -2.95 -0.13
N LEU A 24 -15.89 -3.48 -0.89
CA LEU A 24 -15.69 -3.12 -2.30
C LEU A 24 -16.46 -4.11 -3.20
N PRO A 25 -16.96 -3.67 -4.37
CA PRO A 25 -17.34 -4.61 -5.43
C PRO A 25 -16.18 -5.56 -5.77
N ALA A 26 -16.47 -6.82 -6.07
CA ALA A 26 -15.43 -7.82 -6.32
C ALA A 26 -14.38 -7.39 -7.38
N PRO A 27 -14.77 -6.78 -8.52
CA PRO A 27 -13.80 -6.29 -9.50
C PRO A 27 -12.88 -5.18 -8.95
N ALA A 28 -13.41 -4.25 -8.14
CA ALA A 28 -12.62 -3.21 -7.49
C ALA A 28 -11.68 -3.76 -6.42
N GLN A 29 -12.14 -4.75 -5.64
CA GLN A 29 -11.29 -5.40 -4.64
C GLN A 29 -10.09 -6.10 -5.28
N GLU A 30 -10.29 -6.76 -6.42
CA GLU A 30 -9.22 -7.43 -7.16
C GLU A 30 -8.27 -6.43 -7.81
N ALA A 31 -8.78 -5.38 -8.46
CA ALA A 31 -7.95 -4.32 -9.03
C ALA A 31 -7.09 -3.64 -7.95
N LEU A 32 -7.65 -3.38 -6.76
CA LEU A 32 -6.90 -2.84 -5.64
C LEU A 32 -5.80 -3.79 -5.16
N ARG A 33 -6.08 -5.09 -5.10
CA ARG A 33 -5.09 -6.11 -4.70
C ARG A 33 -3.94 -6.19 -5.69
N GLU A 34 -4.24 -6.22 -6.98
CA GLU A 34 -3.25 -6.19 -8.05
C GLU A 34 -2.38 -4.93 -7.94
N GLU A 35 -3.00 -3.76 -7.73
CA GLU A 35 -2.30 -2.51 -7.49
C GLU A 35 -1.37 -2.57 -6.28
N MET A 36 -1.83 -3.08 -5.13
CA MET A 36 -1.01 -3.18 -3.93
C MET A 36 0.20 -4.09 -4.11
N LEU A 37 0.04 -5.22 -4.82
CA LEU A 37 1.15 -6.13 -5.16
C LEU A 37 2.16 -5.44 -6.09
N GLY A 38 1.67 -4.75 -7.13
CA GLY A 38 2.53 -3.95 -8.02
C GLY A 38 3.28 -2.85 -7.27
N ASN A 39 2.62 -2.19 -6.30
CA ASN A 39 3.24 -1.16 -5.49
C ASN A 39 4.38 -1.74 -4.62
N LEU A 40 4.23 -2.93 -4.04
CA LEU A 40 5.30 -3.61 -3.29
C LEU A 40 6.51 -3.92 -4.17
N VAL A 41 6.29 -4.37 -5.41
CA VAL A 41 7.38 -4.61 -6.38
C VAL A 41 8.13 -3.31 -6.67
N ALA A 42 7.39 -2.22 -6.93
CA ALA A 42 8.00 -0.91 -7.21
C ALA A 42 8.78 -0.37 -5.99
N ILE A 43 8.28 -0.52 -4.77
CA ILE A 43 9.00 -0.13 -3.55
C ILE A 43 10.31 -0.89 -3.44
N ASN A 44 10.30 -2.21 -3.64
CA ASN A 44 11.52 -3.01 -3.60
C ASN A 44 12.55 -2.55 -4.63
N GLU A 45 12.12 -2.23 -5.85
CA GLU A 45 13.00 -1.69 -6.90
C GLU A 45 13.61 -0.34 -6.52
N VAL A 46 12.82 0.58 -5.95
CA VAL A 46 13.31 1.87 -5.44
C VAL A 46 14.36 1.66 -4.35
N LEU A 47 14.11 0.74 -3.41
CA LEU A 47 15.05 0.42 -2.33
C LEU A 47 16.36 -0.18 -2.88
N SER A 48 16.28 -1.09 -3.85
CA SER A 48 17.46 -1.66 -4.51
C SER A 48 18.30 -0.57 -5.21
N LEU A 49 17.66 0.32 -5.97
CA LEU A 49 18.35 1.43 -6.63
C LEU A 49 19.01 2.39 -5.63
N MET A 50 18.33 2.69 -4.52
CA MET A 50 18.90 3.51 -3.44
C MET A 50 20.11 2.84 -2.76
N ALA A 51 20.06 1.51 -2.57
CA ALA A 51 21.16 0.74 -2.02
C ALA A 51 22.38 0.74 -2.96
N GLU A 52 22.16 0.71 -4.28
CA GLU A 52 23.21 0.83 -5.30
C GLU A 52 23.74 2.26 -5.50
N GLY A 53 23.18 3.25 -4.80
CA GLY A 53 23.54 4.67 -4.96
C GLY A 53 22.98 5.32 -6.23
N LYS A 54 22.07 4.64 -6.94
CA LYS A 54 21.39 5.13 -8.16
C LYS A 54 20.21 6.04 -7.81
N VAL A 55 20.47 7.11 -7.07
CA VAL A 55 19.45 7.96 -6.44
C VAL A 55 18.48 8.56 -7.47
N LYS A 56 18.98 9.14 -8.56
CA LYS A 56 18.13 9.75 -9.59
C LYS A 56 17.21 8.74 -10.29
N GLU A 57 17.74 7.54 -10.55
CA GLU A 57 16.98 6.45 -11.16
C GLU A 57 15.90 5.95 -10.20
N ALA A 58 16.23 5.82 -8.90
CA ALA A 58 15.26 5.48 -7.86
C ALA A 58 14.09 6.48 -7.83
N GLY A 59 14.39 7.78 -7.93
CA GLY A 59 13.37 8.83 -8.03
C GLY A 59 12.49 8.71 -9.26
N ALA A 60 13.08 8.47 -10.44
CA ALA A 60 12.34 8.31 -11.68
C ALA A 60 11.40 7.10 -11.65
N VAL A 61 11.87 5.96 -11.13
CA VAL A 61 11.07 4.74 -10.95
C VAL A 61 9.93 4.98 -9.96
N ALA A 62 10.21 5.64 -8.84
CA ALA A 62 9.21 5.96 -7.83
C ALA A 62 8.09 6.83 -8.41
N GLU A 63 8.42 7.92 -9.12
CA GLU A 63 7.40 8.78 -9.74
C GLU A 63 6.55 8.03 -10.76
N ALA A 64 7.19 7.29 -11.66
CA ALA A 64 6.50 6.61 -12.75
C ALA A 64 5.53 5.52 -12.27
N LYS A 65 5.87 4.80 -11.20
CA LYS A 65 5.12 3.62 -10.73
C LYS A 65 4.21 3.88 -9.54
N LEU A 66 4.56 4.85 -8.70
CA LEU A 66 3.94 5.08 -7.39
C LEU A 66 3.57 6.55 -7.15
N GLY A 67 4.21 7.51 -7.83
CA GLY A 67 3.96 8.95 -7.66
C GLY A 67 2.62 9.42 -8.23
N MET A 68 2.43 10.73 -8.22
CA MET A 68 1.26 11.40 -8.81
C MET A 68 1.05 11.03 -10.28
N SER A 69 2.11 10.79 -11.05
CA SER A 69 2.01 10.32 -12.44
C SER A 69 1.31 8.96 -12.58
N ALA A 70 1.39 8.10 -11.56
CA ALA A 70 0.72 6.81 -11.51
C ALA A 70 -0.72 6.89 -10.96
N MET A 71 -1.13 8.05 -10.42
CA MET A 71 -2.47 8.24 -9.87
C MET A 71 -3.55 8.05 -10.94
N GLY A 72 -4.63 7.36 -10.57
CA GLY A 72 -5.74 7.11 -11.49
C GLY A 72 -5.44 6.03 -12.53
N LYS A 73 -4.51 5.10 -12.25
CA LYS A 73 -4.22 3.92 -13.10
C LYS A 73 -5.47 3.11 -13.50
N HIS A 74 -6.51 3.17 -12.67
CA HIS A 74 -7.77 2.46 -12.90
C HIS A 74 -8.86 3.29 -13.59
N ARG A 75 -8.60 4.56 -13.97
CA ARG A 75 -9.62 5.47 -14.53
C ARG A 75 -10.31 4.95 -15.80
N ALA A 76 -9.63 4.10 -16.56
CA ALA A 76 -10.16 3.52 -17.80
C ALA A 76 -10.99 2.24 -17.57
N LYS A 77 -10.93 1.62 -16.38
CA LYS A 77 -11.74 0.44 -16.06
C LYS A 77 -13.23 0.80 -15.95
N PRO A 78 -14.16 -0.16 -16.08
CA PRO A 78 -15.57 0.02 -15.68
C PRO A 78 -15.71 0.52 -14.23
N PHE A 79 -16.78 1.25 -13.92
CA PHE A 79 -16.94 1.95 -12.63
C PHE A 79 -16.88 1.02 -11.41
N ASP A 80 -17.47 -0.16 -11.50
CA ASP A 80 -17.44 -1.22 -10.49
C ASP A 80 -16.04 -1.82 -10.26
N ALA A 81 -15.13 -1.67 -11.22
CA ALA A 81 -13.74 -2.11 -11.12
C ALA A 81 -12.76 -1.00 -10.70
N ARG A 82 -13.23 0.23 -10.44
CA ARG A 82 -12.41 1.35 -9.96
C ARG A 82 -12.41 1.34 -8.43
N PRO A 83 -11.28 1.11 -7.75
CA PRO A 83 -11.27 1.06 -6.29
C PRO A 83 -11.67 2.39 -5.62
N GLY A 84 -11.10 3.50 -6.10
CA GLY A 84 -11.22 4.82 -5.47
C GLY A 84 -12.66 5.27 -5.16
N PRO A 85 -13.60 5.25 -6.13
CA PRO A 85 -14.99 5.65 -5.90
C PRO A 85 -15.74 4.86 -4.83
N HIS A 86 -15.31 3.65 -4.48
CA HIS A 86 -15.98 2.79 -3.50
C HIS A 86 -15.31 2.84 -2.12
N MET A 87 -14.21 3.56 -1.96
CA MET A 87 -13.51 3.71 -0.69
C MET A 87 -14.16 4.80 0.18
N PRO A 88 -14.18 4.64 1.52
CA PRO A 88 -14.48 5.74 2.42
C PRO A 88 -13.51 6.93 2.18
N PRO A 89 -13.96 8.19 2.38
CA PRO A 89 -13.13 9.37 2.11
C PRO A 89 -11.76 9.33 2.79
N ALA A 90 -11.69 8.86 4.04
CA ALA A 90 -10.43 8.75 4.78
C ALA A 90 -9.46 7.72 4.16
N MET A 91 -9.97 6.57 3.72
CA MET A 91 -9.16 5.56 3.03
C MET A 91 -8.67 6.07 1.67
N HIS A 92 -9.54 6.75 0.92
CA HIS A 92 -9.17 7.36 -0.36
C HIS A 92 -8.08 8.42 -0.20
N GLY A 93 -8.22 9.27 0.84
CA GLY A 93 -7.24 10.30 1.20
C GLY A 93 -5.85 9.72 1.47
N ILE A 94 -5.76 8.60 2.22
CA ILE A 94 -4.48 7.91 2.46
C ILE A 94 -3.78 7.52 1.15
N GLY A 95 -4.54 7.00 0.17
CA GLY A 95 -3.98 6.66 -1.14
C GLY A 95 -3.46 7.89 -1.89
N MET A 96 -4.23 8.98 -1.88
CA MET A 96 -3.82 10.24 -2.51
C MET A 96 -2.56 10.84 -1.87
N ASP A 97 -2.48 10.82 -0.55
CA ASP A 97 -1.34 11.36 0.19
C ASP A 97 -0.10 10.47 0.00
N GLY A 98 -0.27 9.16 -0.16
CA GLY A 98 0.80 8.25 -0.57
C GLY A 98 1.43 8.65 -1.91
N HIS A 99 0.61 8.91 -2.93
CA HIS A 99 1.12 9.38 -4.23
C HIS A 99 1.92 10.69 -4.12
N LYS A 100 1.41 11.67 -3.35
CA LYS A 100 2.11 12.95 -3.13
C LYS A 100 3.45 12.75 -2.42
N ALA A 101 3.48 11.90 -1.40
CA ALA A 101 4.68 11.61 -0.64
C ALA A 101 5.76 10.96 -1.50
N VAL A 102 5.36 10.07 -2.43
CA VAL A 102 6.29 9.47 -3.38
C VAL A 102 6.81 10.50 -4.40
N SER A 103 5.96 11.39 -4.90
CA SER A 103 6.42 12.46 -5.80
C SER A 103 7.39 13.42 -5.12
N GLU A 104 7.23 13.67 -3.82
CA GLU A 104 8.21 14.45 -3.05
C GLU A 104 9.56 13.74 -2.93
N PHE A 105 9.56 12.42 -2.65
CA PHE A 105 10.77 11.61 -2.72
C PHE A 105 11.42 11.70 -4.10
N ALA A 106 10.64 11.55 -5.18
CA ALA A 106 11.15 11.59 -6.54
C ALA A 106 11.79 12.95 -6.90
N ARG A 107 11.16 14.05 -6.47
CA ARG A 107 11.68 15.41 -6.66
C ARG A 107 13.04 15.61 -5.97
N VAL A 108 13.17 15.15 -4.73
CA VAL A 108 14.44 15.21 -3.99
C VAL A 108 15.48 14.30 -4.64
N ALA A 109 15.11 13.07 -4.96
CA ALA A 109 16.00 12.10 -5.59
C ALA A 109 16.55 12.58 -6.96
N ALA A 110 15.77 13.35 -7.72
CA ALA A 110 16.20 13.95 -8.99
C ALA A 110 17.38 14.94 -8.84
N THR A 111 17.54 15.56 -7.66
CA THR A 111 18.69 16.43 -7.36
C THR A 111 19.99 15.63 -7.23
N GLY A 112 19.89 14.34 -6.88
CA GLY A 112 21.03 13.50 -6.51
C GLY A 112 21.43 13.59 -5.03
N ASP A 113 20.72 14.36 -4.21
CA ASP A 113 20.93 14.40 -2.76
C ASP A 113 20.49 13.09 -2.11
N ARG A 114 21.47 12.21 -1.87
CA ARG A 114 21.24 10.87 -1.33
C ARG A 114 20.72 10.91 0.11
N ASP A 115 21.25 11.80 0.94
CA ASP A 115 20.91 11.82 2.36
C ASP A 115 19.48 12.34 2.57
N GLN A 116 19.08 13.38 1.82
CA GLN A 116 17.69 13.82 1.82
C GLN A 116 16.74 12.77 1.22
N ALA A 117 17.13 12.09 0.15
CA ALA A 117 16.31 11.02 -0.42
C ALA A 117 16.14 9.84 0.57
N LEU A 118 17.20 9.46 1.30
CA LEU A 118 17.15 8.45 2.35
C LEU A 118 16.20 8.85 3.48
N ALA A 119 16.21 10.12 3.90
CA ALA A 119 15.32 10.64 4.93
C ALA A 119 13.83 10.52 4.56
N LEU A 120 13.50 10.46 3.26
CA LEU A 120 12.13 10.33 2.75
C LEU A 120 11.70 8.88 2.49
N LEU A 121 12.59 7.89 2.56
CA LEU A 121 12.23 6.48 2.33
C LEU A 121 11.07 5.97 3.20
N PRO A 122 10.94 6.31 4.50
CA PRO A 122 9.80 5.89 5.30
C PRO A 122 8.46 6.35 4.74
N ASN A 123 8.43 7.45 3.99
CA ASN A 123 7.20 7.99 3.42
C ASN A 123 6.66 7.13 2.26
N LEU A 124 7.51 6.33 1.61
CA LEU A 124 7.10 5.42 0.52
C LEU A 124 6.16 4.29 1.01
N THR A 125 6.20 3.96 2.29
CA THR A 125 5.37 2.90 2.90
C THR A 125 4.32 3.45 3.88
N ALA A 126 4.33 4.75 4.18
CA ALA A 126 3.43 5.35 5.17
C ALA A 126 1.94 5.09 4.85
N ALA A 127 1.54 5.22 3.58
CA ALA A 127 0.18 4.92 3.15
C ALA A 127 -0.17 3.42 3.28
N CYS A 128 0.79 2.52 3.03
CA CYS A 128 0.61 1.09 3.24
C CYS A 128 0.34 0.78 4.71
N VAL A 129 1.15 1.36 5.62
CA VAL A 129 0.98 1.19 7.06
C VAL A 129 -0.35 1.75 7.52
N ALA A 130 -0.69 2.99 7.17
CA ALA A 130 -1.94 3.62 7.58
C ALA A 130 -3.17 2.86 7.08
N CYS A 131 -3.16 2.43 5.82
CA CYS A 131 -4.25 1.65 5.24
C CYS A 131 -4.39 0.28 5.91
N HIS A 132 -3.30 -0.48 6.04
CA HIS A 132 -3.33 -1.84 6.59
C HIS A 132 -3.57 -1.87 8.10
N TYR A 133 -3.26 -0.79 8.82
CA TYR A 133 -3.57 -0.65 10.23
C TYR A 133 -5.03 -0.29 10.49
N SER A 134 -5.68 0.41 9.55
CA SER A 134 -7.03 0.95 9.78
C SER A 134 -8.13 0.12 9.10
N TYR A 135 -7.82 -0.51 7.96
CA TYR A 135 -8.81 -1.13 7.10
C TYR A 135 -8.47 -2.57 6.76
N ARG A 136 -9.51 -3.33 6.49
CA ARG A 136 -9.46 -4.59 5.75
C ARG A 136 -10.46 -4.55 4.61
N THR A 137 -10.13 -5.20 3.52
CA THR A 137 -11.01 -5.29 2.34
C THR A 137 -11.61 -6.67 2.19
N ARG A 138 -11.18 -7.64 3.01
CA ARG A 138 -11.60 -9.05 3.05
C ARG A 138 -11.86 -9.48 4.50
#